data_AF-A0A3A4RPD1-F1
#
_entry.id   AF-A0A3A4RPD1-F1
#
_cell.length_a   1.000
_cell.length_b   1.000
_cell.length_c   1.000
_cell.angle_alpha   90.00
_cell.angle_beta   90.00
_cell.angle_gamma   90.00
#
_symmetry.space_group_name_H-M   'P 1'
#
loop_
_entity.id
_entity.type
_entity.pdbx_description
1 polymer ?
#
loop_
_entity_poly.entity_id
_entity_poly.type
_entity_poly.pdbx_seq_one_letter_code
_entity_poly.pdbx_strand_id
1 'polypeptide(L)'
;MVLIQKSMLRLLGVRGAELNPQLEHRIRYAQSIEALWFLRADLAQALCLQRDESSALAAVSDLTPLFEGNVSKTQLQSFQRGHRGARRP
;
A
#
# COMPACT_ATOMS: atom_id res chain seq x y z
N MET A 1 8.45 8.83 -7.21
CA MET A 1 7.47 9.29 -6.18
C MET A 1 6.06 9.50 -6.73
N VAL A 2 5.84 10.40 -7.69
CA VAL A 2 4.47 10.72 -8.22
C VAL A 2 3.74 9.50 -8.78
N LEU A 3 4.44 8.57 -9.44
CA LEU A 3 3.85 7.33 -9.95
C LEU A 3 3.23 6.48 -8.82
N ILE A 4 3.95 6.30 -7.71
CA ILE A 4 3.51 5.53 -6.54
C ILE A 4 2.26 6.18 -5.94
N GLN A 5 2.26 7.51 -5.77
CA GLN A 5 1.11 8.25 -5.26
C GLN A 5 -0.13 8.04 -6.13
N LYS A 6 0.00 8.19 -7.45
CA LYS A 6 -1.11 7.97 -8.39
C LYS A 6 -1.62 6.52 -8.35
N SER A 7 -0.73 5.54 -8.25
CA SER A 7 -1.12 4.13 -8.14
C SER A 7 -1.84 3.84 -6.83
N MET A 8 -1.36 4.37 -5.70
CA MET A 8 -2.00 4.22 -4.38
C MET A 8 -3.38 4.90 -4.33
N LEU A 9 -3.50 6.13 -4.87
CA LEU A 9 -4.78 6.84 -4.95
C LEU A 9 -5.78 6.15 -5.88
N ARG A 10 -5.30 5.62 -7.01
CA ARG A 10 -6.14 4.81 -7.91
C ARG A 10 -6.65 3.55 -7.21
N LEU A 11 -5.79 2.91 -6.40
CA LEU A 11 -6.16 1.70 -5.67
C LEU A 11 -7.16 2.00 -4.54
N LEU A 12 -6.95 3.09 -3.79
CA LEU A 12 -7.90 3.58 -2.79
C LEU A 12 -9.28 3.86 -3.42
N GLY A 13 -9.29 4.45 -4.61
CA GLY A 13 -10.49 4.81 -5.34
C GLY A 13 -11.34 5.86 -4.62
N VAL A 14 -12.45 6.26 -5.25
CA VAL A 14 -13.34 7.30 -4.71
C VAL A 14 -13.95 6.86 -3.38
N ARG A 15 -14.46 5.63 -3.32
CA ARG A 15 -15.14 5.12 -2.12
C ARG A 15 -14.19 4.93 -0.93
N GLY A 16 -12.94 4.52 -1.16
CA GLY A 16 -11.93 4.46 -0.11
C GLY A 16 -11.49 5.84 0.37
N ALA A 17 -11.46 6.83 -0.52
CA ALA A 17 -11.19 8.22 -0.16
C ALA A 17 -12.32 8.87 0.63
N GLU A 18 -13.59 8.56 0.32
CA GLU A 18 -14.73 9.02 1.12
C GLU A 18 -14.73 8.44 2.53
N LEU A 19 -14.35 7.16 2.67
CA LEU A 19 -14.26 6.50 3.97
C LEU A 19 -13.03 6.92 4.77
N ASN A 20 -11.93 7.26 4.10
CA ASN A 20 -10.67 7.69 4.72
C ASN A 20 -10.06 8.91 4.01
N PRO A 21 -10.67 10.10 4.15
CA PRO A 21 -10.16 11.32 3.50
C PRO A 21 -8.77 11.72 4.03
N GLN A 22 -8.47 11.36 5.28
CA GLN A 22 -7.14 11.57 5.86
C GLN A 22 -6.07 10.73 5.17
N LEU A 23 -6.38 9.48 4.80
CA LEU A 23 -5.46 8.61 4.07
C LEU A 23 -5.20 9.15 2.66
N GLU A 24 -6.24 9.60 1.96
CA GLU A 24 -6.10 10.25 0.66
C GLU A 24 -5.12 11.44 0.75
N HIS A 25 -5.32 12.32 1.73
CA HIS A 25 -4.46 13.48 1.95
C HIS A 25 -3.01 13.07 2.25
N ARG A 26 -2.80 12.08 3.14
CA ARG A 26 -1.46 11.58 3.49
C ARG A 26 -0.74 10.98 2.29
N ILE A 27 -1.44 10.27 1.40
CA ILE A 27 -0.86 9.73 0.16
C ILE A 27 -0.51 10.87 -0.81
N ARG A 28 -1.42 11.83 -0.99
CA ARG A 28 -1.24 12.96 -1.93
C ARG A 28 -0.06 13.84 -1.54
N TYR A 29 0.11 14.12 -0.26
CA TYR A 29 1.13 15.03 0.27
C TYR A 29 2.30 14.32 0.98
N ALA A 30 2.48 13.02 0.73
CA ALA A 30 3.59 12.28 1.30
C ALA A 30 4.94 12.93 0.91
N GLN A 31 5.78 13.19 1.91
CA GLN A 31 7.04 13.91 1.74
C GLN A 31 8.19 13.01 1.26
N SER A 32 8.02 11.68 1.32
CA SER A 32 9.05 10.72 0.90
C SER A 32 8.43 9.40 0.42
N ILE A 33 9.22 8.63 -0.33
CA ILE A 33 8.84 7.28 -0.76
C ILE A 33 8.71 6.34 0.45
N GLU A 34 9.50 6.55 1.49
CA GLU A 34 9.39 5.82 2.75
C GLU A 34 8.07 6.09 3.46
N ALA A 35 7.59 7.35 3.48
CA ALA A 35 6.28 7.67 4.03
C ALA A 35 5.17 6.93 3.27
N LEU A 36 5.25 6.86 1.92
CA LEU A 36 4.33 6.07 1.11
C LEU A 36 4.42 4.57 1.39
N TRP A 37 5.61 4.06 1.70
CA TRP A 37 5.81 2.65 2.05
C TRP A 37 5.08 2.30 3.34
N PHE A 38 5.14 3.15 4.37
CA PHE A 38 4.40 2.95 5.61
C PHE A 38 2.88 3.07 5.43
N LEU A 39 2.43 3.96 4.54
CA LEU A 39 1.01 4.13 4.22
C LEU A 39 0.38 2.92 3.52
N ARG A 40 1.16 1.93 3.07
CA ARG A 40 0.64 0.69 2.49
C ARG A 40 -0.19 -0.13 3.49
N ALA A 41 0.18 -0.13 4.77
CA ALA A 41 -0.59 -0.84 5.81
C ALA A 41 -1.97 -0.20 6.01
N ASP A 42 -1.99 1.14 6.08
CA ASP A 42 -3.21 1.95 6.19
C ASP A 42 -4.10 1.77 4.93
N LEU A 43 -3.47 1.73 3.75
CA LEU A 43 -4.15 1.42 2.48
C LEU A 43 -4.74 0.02 2.44
N ALA A 44 -4.03 -1.00 2.94
CA ALA A 44 -4.56 -2.36 3.04
C ALA A 44 -5.78 -2.40 3.96
N GLN A 45 -5.72 -1.75 5.12
CA GLN A 45 -6.83 -1.67 6.06
C GLN A 45 -8.04 -0.95 5.45
N ALA A 46 -7.83 0.16 4.75
CA ALA A 46 -8.91 0.87 4.04
C ALA A 46 -9.56 0.00 2.96
N LEU A 47 -8.77 -0.83 2.26
CA LEU A 47 -9.28 -1.76 1.25
C LEU A 47 -10.04 -2.93 1.87
N CYS A 48 -9.64 -3.42 3.05
CA CYS A 48 -10.36 -4.47 3.79
C CYS A 48 -11.78 -4.05 4.20
N LEU A 49 -12.04 -2.75 4.34
CA LEU A 49 -13.40 -2.22 4.59
C LEU A 49 -14.30 -2.27 3.35
N GLN A 50 -13.74 -2.57 2.18
CA GLN A 50 -14.41 -2.55 0.88
C GLN A 50 -14.41 -3.91 0.18
N ARG A 51 -13.45 -4.78 0.54
CA ARG A 51 -13.12 -6.03 -0.13
C ARG A 51 -12.61 -7.04 0.89
N ASP A 52 -12.61 -8.31 0.52
CA ASP A 52 -11.98 -9.35 1.32
C ASP A 52 -10.49 -9.08 1.57
N GLU A 53 -10.02 -9.47 2.75
CA GLU A 53 -8.65 -9.24 3.20
C GLU A 53 -7.60 -9.74 2.20
N SER A 54 -7.80 -10.94 1.65
CA SER A 54 -6.87 -11.53 0.68
C SER A 54 -6.73 -10.69 -0.60
N SER A 55 -7.85 -10.11 -1.07
CA SER A 55 -7.88 -9.24 -2.24
C SER A 55 -7.24 -7.88 -1.96
N ALA A 56 -7.46 -7.33 -0.76
CA ALA A 56 -6.84 -6.09 -0.32
C ALA A 56 -5.31 -6.22 -0.21
N LEU A 57 -4.84 -7.29 0.42
CA LEU A 57 -3.42 -7.60 0.58
C LEU A 57 -2.73 -7.86 -0.76
N ALA A 58 -3.37 -8.62 -1.66
CA ALA A 58 -2.86 -8.86 -3.01
C ALA A 58 -2.67 -7.54 -3.77
N ALA A 59 -3.67 -6.66 -3.72
CA ALA A 59 -3.62 -5.37 -4.43
C ALA A 59 -2.52 -4.43 -3.90
N VAL A 60 -2.26 -4.44 -2.59
CA VAL A 60 -1.14 -3.69 -1.99
C VAL A 60 0.20 -4.35 -2.34
N SER A 61 0.26 -5.69 -2.39
CA SER A 61 1.44 -6.44 -2.82
C SER A 61 1.85 -6.13 -4.26
N ASP A 62 0.91 -5.90 -5.17
CA ASP A 62 1.18 -5.45 -6.55
C ASP A 62 1.90 -4.09 -6.62
N LEU A 63 1.78 -3.25 -5.58
CA LEU A 63 2.50 -1.97 -5.52
C LEU A 63 3.97 -2.14 -5.11
N THR A 64 4.35 -3.29 -4.52
CA THR A 64 5.71 -3.54 -3.99
C THR A 64 6.84 -3.26 -4.99
N PRO A 65 6.76 -3.72 -6.26
CA PRO A 65 7.79 -3.43 -7.26
C PRO A 65 8.02 -1.93 -7.50
N LEU A 66 7.02 -1.08 -7.27
CA LEU A 66 7.19 0.37 -7.42
C LEU A 66 8.08 1.00 -6.33
N PHE A 67 8.29 0.29 -5.22
CA PHE A 67 9.15 0.71 -4.11
C PHE A 67 10.54 0.09 -4.18
N GLU A 68 10.73 -0.96 -5.00
CA GLU A 68 12.05 -1.60 -5.16
C GLU A 68 13.08 -0.57 -5.66
N GLY A 69 14.27 -0.60 -5.05
CA GLY A 69 15.33 0.40 -5.31
C GLY A 69 15.13 1.77 -4.65
N ASN A 70 13.97 2.05 -4.06
CA ASN A 70 13.67 3.34 -3.41
C ASN A 70 13.53 3.25 -1.88
N VAL A 71 13.41 2.04 -1.33
CA VAL A 71 13.35 1.77 0.11
C VAL A 71 14.49 0.83 0.52
N SER A 72 14.84 0.85 1.80
CA SER A 72 15.94 0.04 2.32
C SER A 72 15.66 -1.46 2.16
N LYS A 73 16.70 -2.25 1.86
CA LYS A 73 16.61 -3.72 1.75
C LYS A 73 15.99 -4.36 3.00
N THR A 74 16.27 -3.80 4.19
CA THR A 74 15.68 -4.24 5.46
C THR A 74 14.16 -4.11 5.48
N GLN A 75 13.62 -3.00 4.97
CA GLN A 75 12.17 -2.77 4.90
C GLN A 75 11.50 -3.72 3.90
N LEU A 76 12.13 -3.96 2.75
CA LEU A 76 11.67 -4.94 1.76
C LEU A 76 11.64 -6.37 2.34
N GLN A 77 12.68 -6.76 3.07
CA GLN A 77 12.76 -8.09 3.70
C GLN A 77 11.70 -8.32 4.78
N SER A 78 11.37 -7.29 5.57
CA SER A 78 10.31 -7.39 6.59
C SER A 78 8.94 -7.60 5.94
N PHE A 79 8.66 -6.93 4.82
CA PHE A 79 7.43 -7.12 4.05
C PHE A 79 7.36 -8.52 3.41
N GLN A 80 8.45 -9.00 2.82
CA GLN A 80 8.52 -10.34 2.23
C GLN A 80 8.28 -11.44 3.27
N ARG A 81 8.76 -11.27 4.52
CA ARG A 81 8.54 -12.23 5.61
C ARG A 81 7.08 -12.31 6.05
N GLY A 82 6.35 -11.19 6.09
CA GLY A 82 4.93 -11.18 6.44
C GLY A 82 4.04 -11.82 5.38
N HIS A 83 4.34 -11.61 4.09
CA HIS A 83 3.53 -12.14 2.97
C HIS A 83 3.83 -13.60 2.60
N ARG A 84 5.05 -14.11 2.85
CA ARG A 84 5.42 -15.50 2.51
C ARG A 84 4.70 -16.57 3.35
N GLY A 85 3.94 -16.20 4.37
CA GLY A 85 3.12 -17.11 5.14
C GLY A 85 1.82 -17.57 4.47
N ALA A 86 1.37 -16.89 3.40
CA ALA A 86 0.02 -17.10 2.83
C ALA A 86 -0.02 -17.85 1.48
N ARG A 87 1.07 -18.48 1.04
CA ARG A 87 1.05 -19.45 -0.07
C ARG A 87 1.60 -20.79 0.41
N ARG A 88 0.71 -21.62 0.97
CA ARG A 88 0.91 -23.08 1.00
C ARG A 88 0.06 -23.70 -0.12
N PRO A 89 0.57 -24.77 -0.77
CA PRO A 89 0.04 -25.36 -2.00
C PRO A 89 -1.34 -25.99 -1.83
#